data_AF-A0AA36GJG3-F1
#
_entry.id   AF-A0AA36GJG3-F1
#
_cell.length_a   1.000
_cell.length_b   1.000
_cell.length_c   1.000
_cell.angle_alpha   90.00
_cell.angle_beta   90.00
_cell.angle_gamma   90.00
#
_symmetry.space_group_name_H-M   'P 1'
#
loop_
_entity.id
_entity.type
_entity.pdbx_description
1 polymer ?
#
loop_
_entity_poly.entity_id
_entity_poly.type
_entity_poly.pdbx_seq_one_letter_code
_entity_poly.pdbx_strand_id
1 'polypeptide(L)'
;MAVCVPPLYWYTNWAKMIFALEMWKAQGVVHVIIYHHSSTKHVYKVLSHYQKEGFVTIVPWPSLPQTPFEDPNQSLYRLAHSLAHNDCVLRLNTEFGALIDVDEVIMPRNHTLMSFVIENFANSSVGALLFKHHTLALNPNYAGQNFSYDTLNFSGIWDATELEYEGPPKIPEKSAALLHHRYNIGIDWIGRNPQSVRLLPTTAELNALHKSLNHRKEAIFPNGADFHFETQMQLGFCLQR
;
A
#
# COMPACT_ATOMS: atom_id res chain seq x y z
N MET A 1 -6.72 -11.44 9.44
CA MET A 1 -5.33 -10.98 9.65
C MET A 1 -5.28 -9.46 9.74
N ALA A 2 -4.22 -8.90 10.32
CA ALA A 2 -3.98 -7.46 10.31
C ALA A 2 -2.73 -7.08 9.50
N VAL A 3 -2.66 -5.83 9.05
CA VAL A 3 -1.52 -5.27 8.31
C VAL A 3 -0.85 -4.19 9.14
N CYS A 4 0.47 -4.26 9.21
CA CYS A 4 1.36 -3.26 9.80
C CYS A 4 2.05 -2.49 8.68
N VAL A 5 1.87 -1.17 8.69
CA VAL A 5 2.46 -0.26 7.72
C VAL A 5 3.47 0.63 8.45
N PRO A 6 4.70 0.78 7.95
CA PRO A 6 5.70 1.62 8.59
C PRO A 6 5.34 3.11 8.44
N PRO A 7 6.14 4.04 9.01
CA PRO A 7 5.72 5.43 9.09
C PRO A 7 5.57 6.07 7.71
N LEU A 8 4.41 6.69 7.50
CA LEU A 8 4.16 7.54 6.35
C LEU A 8 4.92 8.84 6.51
N TYR A 9 5.96 9.01 5.69
CA TYR A 9 6.70 10.26 5.55
C TYR A 9 6.32 10.94 4.24
N TRP A 10 5.92 12.21 4.35
CA TRP A 10 5.69 13.11 3.22
C TRP A 10 4.72 12.55 2.17
N TYR A 11 3.80 11.68 2.57
CA TYR A 11 2.99 10.91 1.64
C TYR A 11 1.86 11.75 1.05
N THR A 12 1.73 11.78 -0.27
CA THR A 12 0.84 12.72 -0.96
C THR A 12 -0.35 12.06 -1.67
N ASN A 13 -0.21 10.79 -2.06
CA ASN A 13 -1.12 10.14 -2.99
C ASN A 13 -2.34 9.49 -2.33
N TRP A 14 -3.43 10.25 -2.22
CA TRP A 14 -4.66 9.76 -1.63
C TRP A 14 -5.36 8.65 -2.45
N ALA A 15 -5.20 8.63 -3.78
CA ALA A 15 -5.83 7.62 -4.64
C ALA A 15 -5.19 6.23 -4.43
N LYS A 16 -3.85 6.17 -4.35
CA LYS A 16 -3.12 4.95 -3.99
C LYS A 16 -3.44 4.49 -2.57
N MET A 17 -3.63 5.41 -1.62
CA MET A 17 -4.06 5.06 -0.27
C MET A 17 -5.43 4.38 -0.25
N ILE A 18 -6.40 4.91 -1.00
CA ILE A 18 -7.72 4.26 -1.16
C ILE A 18 -7.55 2.88 -1.79
N PHE A 19 -6.75 2.77 -2.85
CA PHE A 19 -6.45 1.49 -3.50
C PHE A 19 -5.88 0.46 -2.52
N ALA A 20 -4.83 0.80 -1.78
CA ALA A 20 -4.19 -0.11 -0.83
C ALA A 20 -5.17 -0.62 0.23
N LEU A 21 -5.91 0.28 0.88
CA LEU A 21 -6.83 -0.07 1.96
C LEU A 21 -7.99 -0.97 1.49
N GLU A 22 -8.59 -0.67 0.33
CA GLU A 22 -9.67 -1.49 -0.22
C GLU A 22 -9.16 -2.81 -0.81
N MET A 23 -7.98 -2.83 -1.41
CA MET A 23 -7.33 -4.04 -1.89
C MET A 23 -7.00 -4.98 -0.73
N TRP A 24 -6.41 -4.48 0.37
CA TRP A 24 -6.15 -5.27 1.57
C TRP A 24 -7.44 -5.81 2.19
N LYS A 25 -8.50 -5.00 2.25
CA LYS A 25 -9.81 -5.45 2.72
C LYS A 25 -10.36 -6.59 1.85
N ALA A 26 -10.26 -6.47 0.53
CA ALA A 26 -10.67 -7.52 -0.42
C ALA A 26 -9.82 -8.81 -0.29
N GLN A 27 -8.57 -8.69 0.17
CA GLN A 27 -7.69 -9.83 0.47
C GLN A 27 -7.97 -10.49 1.83
N GLY A 28 -8.95 -10.00 2.60
CA GLY A 28 -9.35 -10.55 3.91
C GLY A 28 -8.61 -9.94 5.11
N VAL A 29 -7.95 -8.79 4.92
CA VAL A 29 -7.41 -8.01 6.05
C VAL A 29 -8.58 -7.39 6.81
N VAL A 30 -8.56 -7.51 8.14
CA VAL A 30 -9.63 -7.02 9.02
C VAL A 30 -9.25 -5.73 9.75
N HIS A 31 -7.96 -5.45 9.89
CA HIS A 31 -7.48 -4.24 10.55
C HIS A 31 -6.11 -3.82 10.00
N VAL A 32 -5.85 -2.52 10.01
CA VAL A 32 -4.62 -1.93 9.50
C VAL A 32 -4.07 -0.97 10.55
N ILE A 33 -2.80 -1.10 10.92
CA ILE A 33 -2.09 -0.17 11.80
C ILE A 33 -1.11 0.61 10.93
N ILE A 34 -1.28 1.92 10.85
CA ILE A 34 -0.43 2.82 10.06
C ILE A 34 0.24 3.81 10.99
N TYR A 35 1.57 3.86 10.91
CA TYR A 35 2.34 4.90 11.58
C TYR A 35 2.31 6.16 10.71
N HIS A 36 2.04 7.31 11.31
CA HIS A 36 1.88 8.57 10.58
C HIS A 36 2.85 9.60 11.12
N HIS A 37 3.80 10.00 10.27
CA HIS A 37 4.70 11.12 10.53
C HIS A 37 4.20 12.37 9.80
N SER A 38 4.06 12.28 8.47
CA SER A 38 3.61 13.42 7.66
C SER A 38 2.93 12.97 6.36
N SER A 39 1.89 13.71 5.97
CA SER A 39 1.16 13.49 4.73
C SER A 39 0.42 14.75 4.29
N THR A 40 -0.14 14.75 3.07
CA THR A 40 -1.09 15.79 2.67
C THR A 40 -2.38 15.69 3.47
N LYS A 41 -3.16 16.80 3.49
CA LYS A 41 -4.50 16.84 4.09
C LYS A 41 -5.44 15.82 3.45
N HIS A 42 -5.35 15.60 2.14
CA HIS A 42 -6.18 14.61 1.44
C HIS A 42 -5.86 13.18 1.88
N VAL A 43 -4.58 12.81 2.00
CA VAL A 43 -4.20 11.50 2.54
C VAL A 43 -4.69 11.34 3.97
N TYR A 44 -4.47 12.34 4.83
CA TYR A 44 -4.91 12.25 6.22
C TYR A 44 -6.44 12.15 6.34
N LYS A 45 -7.19 12.79 5.42
CA LYS A 45 -8.65 12.66 5.33
C LYS A 45 -9.07 11.22 4.99
N VAL A 46 -8.38 10.56 4.06
CA VAL A 46 -8.59 9.13 3.76
C VAL A 46 -8.33 8.29 5.00
N LEU A 47 -7.17 8.43 5.65
CA LEU A 47 -6.85 7.66 6.86
C LEU A 47 -7.87 7.88 7.98
N SER A 48 -8.27 9.14 8.20
CA SER A 48 -9.28 9.49 9.21
C SER A 48 -10.65 8.87 8.91
N HIS A 49 -11.01 8.74 7.65
CA HIS A 49 -12.25 8.07 7.23
C HIS A 49 -12.22 6.60 7.64
N TYR A 50 -11.18 5.86 7.27
CA TYR A 50 -11.05 4.45 7.63
C TYR A 50 -10.83 4.21 9.12
N GLN A 51 -10.24 5.17 9.83
CA GLN A 51 -10.14 5.12 11.29
C GLN A 51 -11.51 5.22 11.96
N LYS A 52 -12.38 6.10 11.48
CA LYS A 52 -13.77 6.21 11.98
C LYS A 52 -14.58 4.93 11.74
N GLU A 53 -14.27 4.20 10.68
CA GLU A 53 -14.87 2.88 10.39
C GLU A 53 -14.29 1.73 11.23
N GLY A 54 -13.25 1.99 12.03
CA GLY A 54 -12.54 0.97 12.81
C GLY A 54 -11.61 0.06 11.99
N PHE A 55 -11.43 0.34 10.69
CA PHE A 55 -10.55 -0.44 9.83
C PHE A 55 -9.08 -0.06 10.00
N VAL A 56 -8.78 1.22 10.28
CA VAL A 56 -7.42 1.75 10.43
C VAL A 56 -7.19 2.25 11.86
N THR A 57 -6.03 1.97 12.43
CA THR A 57 -5.48 2.68 13.59
C THR A 57 -4.33 3.55 13.11
N ILE A 58 -4.41 4.86 13.32
CA ILE A 58 -3.31 5.80 13.05
C ILE A 58 -2.47 5.94 14.32
N VAL A 59 -1.21 5.51 14.26
CA VAL A 59 -0.24 5.68 15.34
C VAL A 59 0.61 6.92 15.05
N PRO A 60 0.60 7.94 15.91
CA PRO A 60 1.47 9.11 15.73
C PRO A 60 2.94 8.72 15.76
N TRP A 61 3.71 9.23 14.79
CA TRP A 61 5.15 9.01 14.69
C TRP A 61 5.88 10.37 14.57
N PRO A 62 6.01 11.13 15.67
CA PRO A 62 6.61 12.46 15.63
C PRO A 62 8.14 12.39 15.44
N SER A 63 8.72 13.47 14.92
CA SER A 63 10.17 13.65 14.91
C SER A 63 10.72 13.70 16.34
N LEU A 64 11.92 13.17 16.54
CA LEU A 64 12.64 13.32 17.80
C LEU A 64 13.17 14.75 17.96
N PRO A 65 13.38 15.22 19.21
CA PRO A 65 14.05 16.48 19.46
C PRO A 65 15.41 16.54 18.75
N GLN A 66 15.66 17.65 18.07
CA GLN A 66 16.93 17.94 17.39
C GLN A 66 17.63 19.15 18.03
N THR A 67 18.94 19.24 17.85
CA THR A 67 19.76 20.38 18.23
C THR A 67 20.35 21.04 16.99
N PRO A 68 20.91 22.27 17.08
CA PRO A 68 21.63 22.87 15.95
C PRO A 68 22.84 22.06 15.45
N PHE A 69 23.36 21.13 16.25
CA PHE A 69 24.54 20.34 15.93
C PHE A 69 24.23 18.89 15.52
N GLU A 70 23.04 18.40 15.87
CA GLU A 70 22.64 17.02 15.68
C GLU A 70 21.14 16.91 15.44
N ASP A 71 20.79 16.34 14.29
CA ASP A 71 19.41 15.97 13.96
C ASP A 71 19.32 14.43 13.83
N PRO A 72 18.78 13.74 14.85
CA PRO A 72 18.63 12.29 14.80
C PRO A 72 17.64 11.84 13.71
N ASN A 73 16.75 12.73 13.24
CA ASN A 73 15.70 12.38 12.28
C ASN A 73 16.26 12.05 10.88
N GLN A 74 17.45 12.56 10.54
CA GLN A 74 18.12 12.25 9.27
C GLN A 74 18.37 10.75 9.10
N SER A 75 18.75 10.06 10.18
CA SER A 75 18.96 8.60 10.16
C SER A 75 17.69 7.81 10.46
N LEU A 76 16.79 8.39 11.26
CA LEU A 76 15.57 7.71 11.67
C LEU A 76 14.63 7.43 10.53
N TYR A 77 14.56 8.26 9.50
CA TYR A 77 13.67 8.02 8.35
C TYR A 77 13.73 6.56 7.87
N ARG A 78 14.93 6.00 7.70
CA ARG A 78 15.10 4.62 7.22
C ARG A 78 15.04 3.57 8.32
N LEU A 79 15.63 3.84 9.49
CA LEU A 79 15.65 2.89 10.61
C LEU A 79 14.27 2.74 11.29
N ALA A 80 13.43 3.76 11.21
CA ALA A 80 12.10 3.80 11.80
C ALA A 80 11.13 2.79 11.17
N HIS A 81 11.37 2.33 9.93
CA HIS A 81 10.54 1.30 9.33
C HIS A 81 10.58 0.00 10.15
N SER A 82 11.78 -0.47 10.48
CA SER A 82 11.96 -1.67 11.31
C SER A 82 11.45 -1.46 12.73
N LEU A 83 11.67 -0.27 13.31
CA LEU A 83 11.17 0.04 14.65
C LEU A 83 9.64 0.04 14.72
N ALA A 84 8.97 0.67 13.76
CA ALA A 84 7.52 0.70 13.66
C ALA A 84 6.94 -0.70 13.42
N HIS A 85 7.57 -1.52 12.58
CA HIS A 85 7.16 -2.92 12.39
C HIS A 85 7.26 -3.72 13.70
N ASN A 86 8.35 -3.57 14.45
CA ASN A 86 8.50 -4.24 15.74
C ASN A 86 7.43 -3.81 16.75
N ASP A 87 7.19 -2.51 16.88
CA ASP A 87 6.12 -1.98 17.74
C ASP A 87 4.73 -2.47 17.27
N CYS A 88 4.51 -2.53 15.95
CA CYS A 88 3.23 -2.96 15.39
C CYS A 88 2.93 -4.43 15.65
N VAL A 89 3.91 -5.33 15.45
CA VAL A 89 3.76 -6.77 15.73
C VAL A 89 3.34 -7.00 17.19
N LEU A 90 3.90 -6.23 18.12
CA LEU A 90 3.55 -6.31 19.53
C LEU A 90 2.13 -5.79 19.85
N ARG A 91 1.54 -5.00 18.95
CA ARG A 91 0.15 -4.50 19.07
C ARG A 91 -0.88 -5.41 18.41
N LEU A 92 -0.46 -6.39 17.62
CA LEU A 92 -1.38 -7.24 16.90
C LEU A 92 -2.22 -8.07 17.88
N ASN A 93 -3.53 -8.02 17.68
CA ASN A 93 -4.50 -8.88 18.38
C ASN A 93 -5.15 -9.89 17.42
N THR A 94 -4.46 -10.21 16.32
CA THR A 94 -4.91 -11.16 15.31
C THR A 94 -3.87 -12.27 15.18
N GLU A 95 -4.33 -13.50 14.91
CA GLU A 95 -3.45 -14.67 14.73
C GLU A 95 -2.38 -14.48 13.65
N PHE A 96 -2.73 -13.80 12.55
CA PHE A 96 -1.82 -13.51 11.45
C PHE A 96 -1.60 -12.01 11.27
N GLY A 97 -0.36 -11.63 10.99
CA GLY A 97 0.07 -10.28 10.66
C GLY A 97 0.87 -10.23 9.36
N ALA A 98 0.80 -9.11 8.65
CA ALA A 98 1.65 -8.81 7.50
C ALA A 98 2.36 -7.47 7.69
N LEU A 99 3.65 -7.41 7.35
CA LEU A 99 4.47 -6.19 7.38
C LEU A 99 4.68 -5.73 5.94
N ILE A 100 3.99 -4.67 5.52
CA ILE A 100 4.01 -4.19 4.12
C ILE A 100 3.90 -2.66 4.05
N ASP A 101 4.50 -2.08 3.01
CA ASP A 101 4.38 -0.65 2.68
C ASP A 101 3.03 -0.33 1.99
N VAL A 102 2.64 0.95 1.94
CA VAL A 102 1.35 1.39 1.35
C VAL A 102 1.26 1.25 -0.18
N ASP A 103 2.38 1.06 -0.85
CA ASP A 103 2.41 0.70 -2.26
C ASP A 103 2.57 -0.81 -2.47
N GLU A 104 2.48 -1.62 -1.42
CA GLU A 104 2.64 -3.07 -1.51
C GLU A 104 1.33 -3.84 -1.32
N VAL A 105 1.15 -4.90 -2.11
CA VAL A 105 0.04 -5.85 -1.99
C VAL A 105 0.59 -7.26 -2.11
N ILE A 106 0.38 -8.09 -1.08
CA ILE A 106 0.68 -9.53 -1.20
C ILE A 106 -0.44 -10.17 -2.02
N MET A 107 -0.05 -10.85 -3.09
CA MET A 107 -0.96 -11.41 -4.07
C MET A 107 -0.67 -12.91 -4.27
N PRO A 108 -1.46 -13.78 -3.64
CA PRO A 108 -1.51 -15.19 -3.98
C PRO A 108 -2.15 -15.42 -5.35
N ARG A 109 -1.69 -16.42 -6.10
CA ARG A 109 -2.13 -16.63 -7.49
C ARG A 109 -3.57 -17.13 -7.62
N ASN A 110 -4.01 -17.95 -6.67
CA ASN A 110 -5.28 -18.70 -6.78
C ASN A 110 -6.22 -18.47 -5.58
N HIS A 111 -5.83 -17.64 -4.62
CA HIS A 111 -6.54 -17.48 -3.34
C HIS A 111 -6.52 -16.01 -2.91
N THR A 112 -7.41 -15.66 -1.98
CA THR A 112 -7.21 -14.45 -1.18
C THR A 112 -6.04 -14.66 -0.21
N LEU A 113 -5.41 -13.57 0.23
CA LEU A 113 -4.30 -13.60 1.18
C LEU A 113 -4.66 -14.36 2.46
N MET A 114 -5.85 -14.11 3.01
CA MET A 114 -6.29 -14.78 4.24
C MET A 114 -6.37 -16.31 4.04
N SER A 115 -6.97 -16.79 2.95
CA SER A 115 -7.07 -18.23 2.67
C SER A 115 -5.68 -18.84 2.44
N PHE A 116 -4.81 -18.14 1.71
CA PHE A 116 -3.44 -18.56 1.46
C PHE A 116 -2.64 -18.70 2.76
N VAL A 117 -2.75 -17.73 3.66
CA VAL A 117 -2.05 -17.74 4.96
C VAL A 117 -2.58 -18.88 5.83
N ILE A 118 -3.89 -19.08 5.96
CA ILE A 118 -4.46 -20.19 6.74
C ILE A 118 -3.90 -21.54 6.27
N GLU A 119 -3.85 -21.77 4.95
CA GLU A 119 -3.34 -23.01 4.38
C GLU A 119 -1.85 -23.23 4.68
N ASN A 120 -1.02 -22.20 4.50
CA ASN A 120 0.44 -22.32 4.67
C ASN A 120 0.87 -22.40 6.13
N PHE A 121 0.10 -21.81 7.05
CA PHE A 121 0.35 -21.89 8.50
C PHE A 121 -0.36 -23.07 9.18
N ALA A 122 -1.11 -23.89 8.44
CA ALA A 122 -1.73 -25.11 9.00
C ALA A 122 -0.69 -26.09 9.57
N ASN A 123 0.56 -26.03 9.08
CA ASN A 123 1.68 -26.76 9.67
C ASN A 123 2.38 -25.92 10.75
N SER A 124 2.39 -26.42 11.99
CA SER A 124 3.00 -25.77 13.15
C SER A 124 4.51 -25.46 13.04
N SER A 125 5.20 -25.94 12.01
CA SER A 125 6.62 -25.63 11.77
C SER A 125 6.87 -24.31 11.02
N VAL A 126 5.83 -23.63 10.53
CA VAL A 126 5.96 -22.38 9.76
C VAL A 126 5.69 -21.18 10.68
N GLY A 127 6.71 -20.33 10.87
CA GLY A 127 6.60 -19.11 11.70
C GLY A 127 6.48 -17.81 10.91
N ALA A 128 6.87 -17.80 9.63
CA ALA A 128 6.80 -16.64 8.76
C ALA A 128 6.81 -17.06 7.28
N LEU A 129 6.21 -16.22 6.43
CA LEU A 129 6.26 -16.34 4.97
C LEU A 129 7.02 -15.14 4.39
N LEU A 130 7.83 -15.39 3.37
CA LEU A 130 8.54 -14.35 2.63
C LEU A 130 8.15 -14.41 1.17
N PHE A 131 7.84 -13.24 0.60
CA PHE A 131 7.36 -13.13 -0.77
C PHE A 131 8.42 -12.49 -1.67
N LYS A 132 8.46 -12.94 -2.92
CA LYS A 132 9.28 -12.32 -3.97
C LYS A 132 8.65 -10.99 -4.40
N HIS A 133 9.49 -9.98 -4.62
CA HIS A 133 9.03 -8.63 -4.96
C HIS A 133 8.88 -8.48 -6.47
N HIS A 134 7.69 -8.09 -6.91
CA HIS A 134 7.37 -7.79 -8.30
C HIS A 134 6.85 -6.34 -8.38
N THR A 135 7.03 -5.68 -9.52
CA THR A 135 6.39 -4.39 -9.78
C THR A 135 4.97 -4.63 -10.27
N LEU A 136 4.01 -3.86 -9.77
CA LEU A 136 2.63 -3.80 -10.27
C LEU A 136 2.44 -2.54 -11.11
N ALA A 137 1.97 -2.75 -12.34
CA ALA A 137 1.47 -1.69 -13.19
C ALA A 137 -0.05 -1.83 -13.36
N LEU A 138 -0.74 -0.71 -13.12
CA LEU A 138 -2.16 -0.56 -13.38
C LEU A 138 -2.34 0.25 -14.65
N ASN A 139 -3.32 -0.11 -15.47
CA ASN A 139 -3.57 0.55 -16.74
C ASN A 139 -5.06 0.92 -16.91
N PRO A 140 -5.46 2.19 -16.74
CA PRO A 140 -4.61 3.37 -16.49
C PRO A 140 -4.01 3.38 -15.07
N ASN A 141 -2.85 4.03 -14.92
CA ASN A 141 -2.22 4.21 -13.61
C ASN A 141 -2.97 5.26 -12.78
N TYR A 142 -3.08 5.05 -11.48
CA TYR A 142 -3.69 6.00 -10.53
C TYR A 142 -2.74 7.13 -10.12
N ALA A 143 -1.58 7.24 -10.78
CA ALA A 143 -0.64 8.32 -10.60
C ALA A 143 0.01 8.62 -11.96
N GLY A 144 -0.14 9.85 -12.44
CA GLY A 144 0.40 10.29 -13.71
C GLY A 144 0.12 11.77 -13.95
N GLN A 145 0.89 12.38 -14.85
CA GLN A 145 0.80 13.82 -15.16
C GLN A 145 -0.58 14.24 -15.69
N ASN A 146 -1.28 13.35 -16.40
CA ASN A 146 -2.55 13.65 -17.08
C ASN A 146 -3.79 13.26 -16.26
N PHE A 147 -3.67 13.13 -14.95
CA PHE A 147 -4.73 12.56 -14.11
C PHE A 147 -5.52 13.63 -13.33
N SER A 148 -6.85 13.51 -13.28
CA SER A 148 -7.73 14.40 -12.51
C SER A 148 -8.74 13.61 -11.67
N TYR A 149 -9.32 14.26 -10.66
CA TYR A 149 -10.37 13.67 -9.82
C TYR A 149 -11.54 13.11 -10.64
N ASP A 150 -11.98 13.88 -11.64
CA ASP A 150 -13.16 13.56 -12.46
C ASP A 150 -12.91 12.35 -13.38
N THR A 151 -11.66 12.16 -13.79
CA THR A 151 -11.26 11.05 -14.67
C THR A 151 -10.85 9.79 -13.91
N LEU A 152 -10.66 9.87 -12.58
CA LEU A 152 -10.37 8.71 -11.74
C LEU A 152 -11.57 7.79 -11.61
N ASN A 153 -11.46 6.59 -12.17
CA ASN A 153 -12.46 5.54 -12.02
C ASN A 153 -11.90 4.19 -11.53
N PHE A 154 -10.62 4.11 -11.17
CA PHE A 154 -9.97 2.88 -10.74
C PHE A 154 -10.03 1.68 -11.72
N SER A 155 -10.34 1.89 -13.01
CA SER A 155 -10.45 0.78 -13.99
C SER A 155 -9.14 0.03 -14.21
N GLY A 156 -8.00 0.62 -13.83
CA GLY A 156 -6.67 0.03 -14.00
C GLY A 156 -6.41 -1.30 -13.31
N ILE A 157 -7.30 -1.74 -12.41
CA ILE A 157 -7.23 -3.08 -11.81
C ILE A 157 -7.58 -4.21 -12.79
N TRP A 158 -8.33 -3.93 -13.87
CA TRP A 158 -8.75 -4.95 -14.83
C TRP A 158 -7.62 -5.37 -15.76
N ASP A 159 -6.78 -4.40 -16.15
CA ASP A 159 -5.64 -4.60 -17.04
C ASP A 159 -4.31 -4.53 -16.26
N ALA A 160 -4.33 -5.03 -15.02
CA ALA A 160 -3.16 -5.07 -14.17
C ALA A 160 -2.10 -6.01 -14.75
N THR A 161 -0.85 -5.57 -14.69
CA THR A 161 0.31 -6.37 -15.08
C THR A 161 1.36 -6.35 -13.98
N GLU A 162 2.15 -7.41 -13.92
CA GLU A 162 3.30 -7.48 -13.05
C GLU A 162 4.59 -7.68 -13.84
N LEU A 163 5.69 -7.30 -13.20
CA LEU A 163 7.03 -7.51 -13.71
C LEU A 163 7.94 -7.99 -12.59
N GLU A 164 8.61 -9.10 -12.82
CA GLU A 164 9.60 -9.61 -11.88
C GLU A 164 10.81 -8.65 -11.83
N TYR A 165 11.24 -8.33 -10.62
CA TYR A 165 12.42 -7.51 -10.37
C TYR A 165 13.59 -8.39 -9.89
N GLU A 166 14.80 -8.11 -10.36
CA GLU A 166 16.02 -8.72 -9.82
C GLU A 166 16.40 -8.01 -8.52
N GLY A 167 15.79 -8.45 -7.41
CA GLY A 167 16.20 -8.07 -6.06
C GLY A 167 17.26 -9.01 -5.50
N PRO A 168 17.73 -8.79 -4.26
CA PRO A 168 18.55 -9.78 -3.55
C PRO A 168 17.84 -11.15 -3.59
N PRO A 169 18.59 -12.27 -3.66
CA PRO A 169 18.00 -13.60 -3.75
C PRO A 169 17.03 -13.83 -2.60
N LYS A 170 15.75 -14.04 -2.95
CA LYS A 170 14.68 -14.42 -2.02
C LYS A 170 14.16 -15.78 -2.40
N ILE A 171 13.53 -16.47 -1.43
CA ILE A 171 12.97 -17.81 -1.62
C ILE A 171 12.06 -17.79 -2.88
N PRO A 172 12.33 -18.64 -3.87
CA PRO A 172 11.53 -18.68 -5.08
C PRO A 172 10.17 -19.31 -4.76
N GLU A 173 9.10 -18.54 -4.91
CA GLU A 173 7.73 -19.07 -4.83
C GLU A 173 6.93 -18.70 -6.08
N LYS A 174 6.23 -19.70 -6.61
CA LYS A 174 5.26 -19.54 -7.71
C LYS A 174 3.85 -19.25 -7.20
N SER A 175 3.62 -19.41 -5.90
CA SER A 175 2.29 -19.43 -5.27
C SER A 175 1.79 -18.04 -4.86
N ALA A 176 2.69 -17.10 -4.53
CA ALA A 176 2.37 -15.72 -4.19
C ALA A 176 3.54 -14.76 -4.49
N ALA A 177 3.24 -13.47 -4.68
CA ALA A 177 4.23 -12.42 -4.83
C ALA A 177 3.82 -11.15 -4.06
N LEU A 178 4.81 -10.35 -3.65
CA LEU A 178 4.61 -9.02 -3.11
C LEU A 178 4.69 -8.01 -4.24
N LEU A 179 3.57 -7.39 -4.58
CA LEU A 179 3.42 -6.48 -5.70
C LEU A 179 3.63 -5.02 -5.27
N HIS A 180 4.53 -4.30 -5.93
CA HIS A 180 4.91 -2.91 -5.67
C HIS A 180 4.25 -1.97 -6.68
N HIS A 181 3.25 -1.18 -6.28
CA HIS A 181 2.60 -0.17 -7.11
C HIS A 181 3.42 1.12 -7.20
N ARG A 182 4.50 1.10 -8.00
CA ARG A 182 5.45 2.22 -8.12
C ARG A 182 4.93 3.39 -8.97
N TYR A 183 5.60 4.54 -8.88
CA TYR A 183 5.26 5.76 -9.64
C TYR A 183 5.85 5.80 -11.05
N ASN A 184 7.06 5.27 -11.25
CA ASN A 184 7.79 5.33 -12.53
C ASN A 184 7.83 3.96 -13.22
N ILE A 185 6.74 3.64 -13.91
CA ILE A 185 6.63 2.43 -14.73
C ILE A 185 7.46 2.58 -16.03
N GLY A 186 7.76 3.79 -16.51
CA GLY A 186 8.41 3.96 -17.82
C GLY A 186 9.83 3.39 -17.94
N ILE A 187 10.66 3.51 -16.89
CA ILE A 187 12.09 3.11 -16.95
C ILE A 187 12.28 1.64 -16.58
N ASP A 188 11.55 1.15 -15.57
CA ASP A 188 11.68 -0.22 -15.04
C ASP A 188 11.27 -1.31 -16.06
N TRP A 189 10.56 -0.92 -17.13
CA TRP A 189 9.92 -1.85 -18.08
C TRP A 189 10.63 -1.91 -19.44
N ILE A 190 11.63 -1.06 -19.68
CA ILE A 190 12.40 -1.07 -20.93
C ILE A 190 13.12 -2.42 -21.07
N GLY A 191 12.77 -3.16 -22.13
CA GLY A 191 13.37 -4.47 -22.44
C GLY A 191 12.86 -5.64 -21.58
N ARG A 192 11.79 -5.46 -20.80
CA ARG A 192 11.16 -6.56 -20.03
C ARG A 192 9.77 -6.91 -20.56
N ASN A 193 9.30 -8.12 -20.25
CA ASN A 193 8.01 -8.65 -20.69
C ASN A 193 6.98 -8.67 -19.53
N PRO A 194 6.09 -7.66 -19.43
CA PRO A 194 4.90 -7.69 -18.57
C PRO A 194 4.17 -9.01 -18.61
N GLN A 195 3.70 -9.49 -17.46
CA GLN A 195 2.71 -10.56 -17.39
C GLN A 195 1.39 -10.00 -16.85
N SER A 196 0.27 -10.38 -17.46
CA SER A 196 -1.04 -10.04 -16.90
C SER A 196 -1.19 -10.69 -15.53
N VAL A 197 -1.71 -9.94 -14.56
CA VAL A 197 -1.93 -10.42 -13.21
C VAL A 197 -3.37 -10.14 -12.79
N ARG A 198 -4.02 -11.16 -12.22
CA ARG A 198 -5.35 -11.00 -11.63
C ARG A 198 -5.20 -10.66 -10.15
N LEU A 199 -5.67 -9.49 -9.74
CA LEU A 199 -5.50 -9.01 -8.36
C LEU A 199 -6.38 -9.72 -7.34
N LEU A 200 -7.49 -10.33 -7.77
CA LEU A 200 -8.42 -11.13 -6.95
C LEU A 200 -8.82 -12.42 -7.66
N PRO A 201 -9.18 -13.50 -6.93
CA PRO A 201 -9.42 -14.81 -7.54
C PRO A 201 -10.47 -14.81 -8.67
N THR A 202 -11.58 -14.09 -8.46
CA THR A 202 -12.71 -14.05 -9.39
C THR A 202 -12.98 -12.66 -9.99
N THR A 203 -13.56 -12.64 -11.19
CA THR A 203 -14.03 -11.40 -11.83
C THR A 203 -15.11 -10.69 -11.01
N ALA A 204 -15.94 -11.44 -10.28
CA ALA A 204 -16.97 -10.87 -9.42
C ALA A 204 -16.35 -10.07 -8.25
N GLU A 205 -15.33 -10.63 -7.59
CA GLU A 205 -14.58 -9.95 -6.53
C GLU A 205 -13.84 -8.73 -7.08
N LEU A 206 -13.23 -8.84 -8.27
CA LEU A 206 -12.57 -7.71 -8.93
C LEU A 206 -13.54 -6.56 -9.23
N ASN A 207 -14.75 -6.89 -9.71
CA ASN A 207 -15.79 -5.90 -9.95
C ASN A 207 -16.35 -5.29 -8.65
N ALA A 208 -16.41 -6.07 -7.57
CA ALA A 208 -16.78 -5.57 -6.25
C ALA A 208 -15.73 -4.59 -5.70
N LEU A 209 -14.43 -4.91 -5.86
CA LEU A 209 -13.34 -4.00 -5.52
C LEU A 209 -13.43 -2.70 -6.31
N HIS A 210 -13.59 -2.77 -7.64
CA HIS A 210 -13.78 -1.58 -8.48
C HIS A 210 -14.92 -0.69 -8.00
N LYS A 211 -16.09 -1.28 -7.67
CA LYS A 211 -17.24 -0.54 -7.13
C LYS A 211 -16.90 0.11 -5.79
N SER A 212 -16.22 -0.62 -4.90
CA SER A 212 -15.83 -0.09 -3.59
C SER A 212 -14.86 1.09 -3.74
N LEU A 213 -13.82 0.96 -4.56
CA LEU A 213 -12.83 2.02 -4.80
C LEU A 213 -13.50 3.33 -5.25
N ASN A 214 -14.41 3.24 -6.23
CA ASN A 214 -15.16 4.40 -6.71
C ASN A 214 -16.11 4.97 -5.66
N HIS A 215 -16.81 4.10 -4.92
CA HIS A 215 -17.67 4.54 -3.83
C HIS A 215 -16.87 5.29 -2.76
N ARG A 216 -15.68 4.80 -2.38
CA ARG A 216 -14.78 5.43 -1.40
C ARG A 216 -14.29 6.78 -1.86
N LYS A 217 -13.92 6.91 -3.14
CA LYS A 217 -13.55 8.19 -3.75
C LYS A 217 -14.62 9.25 -3.51
N GLU A 218 -15.85 8.96 -3.92
CA GLU A 218 -16.96 9.92 -3.82
C GLU A 218 -17.40 10.17 -2.37
N ALA A 219 -17.39 9.14 -1.52
CA ALA A 219 -17.75 9.28 -0.11
C ALA A 219 -16.77 10.17 0.67
N ILE A 220 -15.46 10.03 0.40
CA ILE A 220 -14.42 10.81 1.10
C ILE A 220 -14.31 12.22 0.49
N PHE A 221 -14.53 12.36 -0.81
CA PHE A 221 -14.33 13.61 -1.56
C PHE A 221 -15.56 14.01 -2.38
N PRO A 222 -16.73 14.26 -1.76
CA PRO A 222 -17.96 14.55 -2.49
C PRO A 222 -17.92 15.84 -3.33
N ASN A 223 -16.96 16.73 -3.04
CA ASN A 223 -16.72 17.98 -3.76
C ASN A 223 -15.45 17.95 -4.61
N GLY A 224 -14.90 16.76 -4.88
CA GLY A 224 -13.61 16.58 -5.54
C GLY A 224 -12.40 16.71 -4.61
N ALA A 225 -11.23 16.34 -5.14
CA ALA A 225 -9.94 16.46 -4.48
C ALA A 225 -8.83 16.67 -5.51
N ASP A 226 -7.98 17.68 -5.30
CA ASP A 226 -6.83 17.88 -6.19
C ASP A 226 -5.88 16.68 -6.15
N PHE A 227 -5.43 16.29 -7.33
CA PHE A 227 -4.51 15.21 -7.59
C PHE A 227 -3.54 15.52 -8.76
N HIS A 228 -3.38 16.78 -9.14
CA HIS A 228 -2.41 17.12 -10.19
C HIS A 228 -0.99 16.72 -9.76
N PHE A 229 -0.28 16.02 -10.65
CA PHE A 229 1.05 15.47 -10.37
C PHE A 229 2.04 16.53 -9.86
N GLU A 230 2.05 17.71 -10.50
CA GLU A 230 2.89 18.83 -10.09
C GLU A 230 2.54 19.31 -8.68
N THR A 231 1.25 19.38 -8.33
CA THR A 231 0.82 19.71 -6.97
C THR A 231 1.32 18.67 -5.97
N GLN A 232 1.19 17.37 -6.28
CA GLN A 232 1.66 16.31 -5.39
C GLN A 232 3.17 16.35 -5.19
N MET A 233 3.93 16.69 -6.24
CA MET A 233 5.39 16.86 -6.17
C MET A 233 5.77 18.05 -5.28
N GLN A 234 5.13 19.21 -5.47
CA GLN A 234 5.36 20.39 -4.64
C GLN A 234 4.99 20.15 -3.17
N LEU A 235 3.86 19.50 -2.91
CA LEU A 235 3.45 19.14 -1.56
C LEU A 235 4.46 18.20 -0.88
N GLY A 236 5.04 17.26 -1.64
CA GLY A 236 6.11 16.40 -1.12
C GLY A 236 7.31 17.19 -0.62
N PHE A 237 7.79 18.17 -1.40
CA PHE A 237 8.87 19.06 -0.98
C PHE A 237 8.51 19.92 0.23
N CYS A 238 7.27 20.41 0.29
CA CYS A 238 6.80 21.20 1.44
C CYS A 238 6.74 20.37 2.73
N LEU A 239 6.41 19.08 2.64
CA LEU A 239 6.33 18.20 3.81
C LEU A 239 7.72 17.81 4.37
N GLN A 240 8.78 17.93 3.56
CA GLN A 240 10.17 17.67 3.94
C GLN A 240 10.83 18.79 4.76
N ARG A 241 10.16 19.94 4.88
CA ARG A 241 10.63 21.11 5.62
C ARG A 241 9.89 21.25 6.95
#